data_AF-A0A7Z9N4Q7-F1
#
_entry.id   AF-A0A7Z9N4Q7-F1
#
_cell.length_a   1.000
_cell.length_b   1.000
_cell.length_c   1.000
_cell.angle_alpha   90.00
_cell.angle_beta   90.00
_cell.angle_gamma   90.00
#
_symmetry.space_group_name_H-M   'P 1'
#
loop_
_entity.id
_entity.type
_entity.pdbx_description
1 polymer ?
#
loop_
_entity_poly.entity_id
_entity_poly.type
_entity_poly.pdbx_seq_one_letter_code
_entity_poly.pdbx_strand_id
1 'polypeptide(L)'
;VSLFFRYFDGFFLYGFLLSFADEDLFDWFDPKIRNTSQRDFHWFETIWLRTMISSKKEPIIGKLFSLSTNLPAFMERFPESKIIYMVRDPLNVLPSGLSLVTGVLDKRFGFWNLPEQKRNQYIGRLYAALVELLKRFHDDWVNERIEKSRIFIVRYDQMMNNFEDIMSGIFKFTGFEPSADLIDDVKKTAEKQRQYESTHAYDLEKFGLNEARIRADCSFVYKTFLDQ
;
A
#
# COMPACT_ATOMS: atom_id res chain seq x y z
N VAL A 1 -6.72 -3.71 -7.24
CA VAL A 1 -8.00 -4.42 -7.43
C VAL A 1 -8.38 -4.52 -8.92
N SER A 2 -8.24 -3.46 -9.72
CA SER A 2 -8.59 -3.50 -11.16
C SER A 2 -7.80 -4.55 -11.96
N LEU A 3 -6.50 -4.74 -11.69
CA LEU A 3 -5.71 -5.80 -12.34
C LEU A 3 -6.25 -7.20 -12.03
N PHE A 4 -6.63 -7.43 -10.78
CA PHE A 4 -7.22 -8.70 -10.35
C PHE A 4 -8.51 -9.01 -11.13
N PHE A 5 -9.44 -8.07 -11.24
CA PHE A 5 -10.67 -8.33 -12.00
C PHE A 5 -10.46 -8.36 -13.52
N ARG A 6 -9.49 -7.60 -14.05
CA ARG A 6 -9.26 -7.53 -15.50
C ARG A 6 -8.52 -8.73 -16.05
N TYR A 7 -7.50 -9.18 -15.34
CA TYR A 7 -6.54 -10.19 -15.81
C TYR A 7 -6.49 -11.43 -14.92
N PHE A 8 -7.21 -11.43 -13.80
CA PHE A 8 -7.06 -12.44 -12.76
C PHE A 8 -5.59 -12.51 -12.32
N ASP A 9 -5.05 -11.36 -11.89
CA ASP A 9 -3.62 -11.17 -11.67
C ASP A 9 -3.31 -10.12 -10.59
N GLY A 10 -2.04 -10.00 -10.19
CA GLY A 10 -1.51 -9.02 -9.23
C GLY A 10 -1.59 -9.48 -7.78
N PHE A 11 -1.19 -8.60 -6.86
CA PHE A 11 -1.07 -8.93 -5.43
C PHE A 11 -2.34 -9.52 -4.82
N PHE A 12 -3.52 -9.05 -5.26
CA PHE A 12 -4.79 -9.56 -4.75
C PHE A 12 -5.09 -10.99 -5.20
N LEU A 13 -4.61 -11.43 -6.37
CA LEU A 13 -4.65 -12.86 -6.74
C LEU A 13 -3.85 -13.67 -5.72
N TYR A 14 -2.62 -13.23 -5.42
CA TYR A 14 -1.77 -13.92 -4.46
C TYR A 14 -2.40 -13.95 -3.07
N GLY A 15 -2.84 -12.79 -2.57
CA GLY A 15 -3.39 -12.66 -1.23
C GLY A 15 -4.73 -13.38 -1.04
N PHE A 16 -5.63 -13.38 -2.02
CA PHE A 16 -6.93 -14.04 -1.85
C PHE A 16 -6.91 -15.53 -2.20
N LEU A 17 -6.04 -15.97 -3.11
CA LEU A 17 -6.10 -17.31 -3.68
C LEU A 17 -4.77 -18.06 -3.59
N LEU A 18 -3.69 -17.54 -4.19
CA LEU A 18 -2.46 -18.34 -4.32
C LEU A 18 -1.75 -18.62 -3.00
N SER A 19 -1.98 -17.80 -1.96
CA SER A 19 -1.43 -18.04 -0.63
C SER A 19 -1.90 -19.37 -0.02
N PHE A 20 -3.00 -19.96 -0.52
CA PHE A 20 -3.49 -21.30 -0.11
C PHE A 20 -2.89 -22.47 -0.89
N ALA A 21 -2.19 -22.21 -2.00
CA ALA A 21 -1.67 -23.28 -2.88
C ALA A 21 -0.72 -24.20 -2.10
N ASP A 22 -0.48 -25.42 -2.58
CA ASP A 22 0.47 -26.30 -1.88
C ASP A 22 1.91 -25.74 -2.03
N GLU A 23 2.26 -25.28 -3.23
CA GLU A 23 3.52 -24.58 -3.52
C GLU A 23 3.45 -23.09 -3.17
N ASP A 24 4.60 -22.45 -2.94
CA ASP A 24 4.67 -20.99 -2.80
C ASP A 24 4.75 -20.35 -4.18
N LEU A 25 3.68 -19.65 -4.56
CA LEU A 25 3.52 -19.05 -5.88
C LEU A 25 3.76 -17.53 -5.86
N PHE A 26 4.59 -17.03 -4.94
CA PHE A 26 4.89 -15.59 -4.86
C PHE A 26 5.49 -15.05 -6.17
N ASP A 27 6.27 -15.87 -6.87
CA ASP A 27 6.89 -15.56 -8.16
C ASP A 27 5.87 -15.19 -9.25
N TRP A 28 4.61 -15.63 -9.12
CA TRP A 28 3.54 -15.21 -10.03
C TRP A 28 3.20 -13.73 -9.87
N PHE A 29 3.44 -13.14 -8.70
CA PHE A 29 3.27 -11.71 -8.45
C PHE A 29 4.57 -10.92 -8.59
N ASP A 30 5.74 -11.53 -8.39
CA ASP A 30 7.02 -10.81 -8.35
C ASP A 30 7.43 -10.27 -9.74
N PRO A 31 7.43 -8.93 -9.95
CA PRO A 31 7.81 -8.35 -11.24
C PRO A 31 9.28 -8.57 -11.60
N LYS A 32 10.15 -8.95 -10.64
CA LYS A 32 11.54 -9.33 -10.93
C LYS A 32 11.65 -10.71 -11.62
N ILE A 33 10.62 -11.56 -11.49
CA ILE A 33 10.57 -12.90 -12.10
C ILE A 33 9.59 -12.91 -13.27
N ARG A 34 8.36 -12.42 -13.04
CA ARG A 34 7.30 -12.32 -14.04
C ARG A 34 6.89 -10.86 -14.24
N ASN A 35 7.61 -10.17 -15.13
CA ASN A 35 7.37 -8.78 -15.42
C ASN A 35 6.12 -8.58 -16.30
N THR A 36 5.02 -8.12 -15.72
CA THR A 36 3.78 -7.76 -16.42
C THR A 36 3.56 -6.24 -16.56
N SER A 37 4.58 -5.43 -16.26
CA SER A 37 4.49 -3.97 -16.12
C SER A 37 3.85 -3.29 -17.33
N GLN A 38 4.25 -3.66 -18.54
CA GLN A 38 3.72 -3.05 -19.76
C GLN A 38 2.20 -3.25 -19.88
N ARG A 39 1.72 -4.48 -19.68
CA ARG A 39 0.28 -4.82 -19.69
C ARG A 39 -0.46 -4.05 -18.59
N ASP A 40 0.08 -4.06 -17.37
CA ASP A 40 -0.59 -3.53 -16.20
C ASP A 40 -0.69 -2.00 -16.25
N PHE A 41 0.39 -1.33 -16.67
CA PHE A 41 0.42 0.12 -16.81
C PHE A 41 -0.40 0.60 -18.00
N HIS A 42 -0.41 -0.15 -19.11
CA HIS A 42 -1.32 0.15 -20.23
C HIS A 42 -2.79 0.07 -19.80
N TRP A 43 -3.15 -0.90 -18.96
CA TRP A 43 -4.50 -1.00 -18.42
C TRP A 43 -4.85 0.17 -17.49
N PHE A 44 -3.94 0.56 -16.59
CA PHE A 44 -4.13 1.72 -15.73
C PHE A 44 -4.33 3.00 -16.53
N GLU A 45 -3.43 3.26 -17.49
CA GLU A 45 -3.52 4.40 -18.40
C GLU A 45 -4.86 4.42 -19.14
N THR A 46 -5.31 3.27 -19.67
CA THR A 46 -6.60 3.17 -20.35
C THR A 46 -7.77 3.55 -19.44
N ILE A 47 -7.79 3.08 -18.19
CA ILE A 47 -8.84 3.44 -17.24
C ILE A 47 -8.77 4.94 -16.92
N TRP A 48 -7.59 5.45 -16.60
CA TRP A 48 -7.38 6.84 -16.19
C TRP A 48 -7.74 7.82 -17.30
N LEU A 49 -7.31 7.57 -18.54
CA LEU A 49 -7.67 8.40 -19.69
C LEU A 49 -9.19 8.43 -19.91
N ARG A 50 -9.87 7.27 -19.80
CA ARG A 50 -11.33 7.22 -19.90
C ARG A 50 -12.00 8.04 -18.79
N THR A 51 -11.49 7.94 -17.56
CA THR A 51 -11.98 8.73 -16.42
C THR A 51 -11.77 10.23 -16.63
N MET A 52 -10.60 10.65 -17.12
CA MET A 52 -10.32 12.06 -17.43
C MET A 52 -11.29 12.59 -18.48
N ILE A 53 -11.48 11.86 -19.58
CA ILE A 53 -12.40 12.25 -20.66
C ILE A 53 -13.84 12.33 -20.15
N SER A 54 -14.32 11.33 -19.41
CA SER A 54 -15.71 11.28 -18.95
C SER A 54 -16.01 12.31 -17.87
N SER A 55 -15.06 12.57 -16.97
CA SER A 55 -15.24 13.51 -15.85
C SER A 55 -14.88 14.95 -16.21
N LYS A 56 -14.10 15.16 -17.28
CA LYS A 56 -13.46 16.44 -17.63
C LYS A 56 -12.64 17.02 -16.47
N LYS A 57 -12.06 16.15 -15.65
CA LYS A 57 -11.26 16.52 -14.47
C LYS A 57 -9.87 15.92 -14.56
N GLU A 58 -8.89 16.74 -14.21
CA GLU A 58 -7.47 16.40 -14.11
C GLU A 58 -6.88 17.08 -12.86
N PRO A 59 -5.81 16.53 -12.25
CA PRO A 59 -5.14 15.26 -12.57
C PRO A 59 -5.88 14.05 -11.99
N ILE A 60 -5.51 12.84 -12.45
CA ILE A 60 -5.97 11.60 -11.82
C ILE A 60 -5.16 11.28 -10.58
N ILE A 61 -5.85 11.00 -9.47
CA ILE A 61 -5.23 10.53 -8.22
C ILE A 61 -5.49 9.02 -8.09
N GLY A 62 -4.50 8.20 -8.43
CA GLY A 62 -4.57 6.75 -8.36
C GLY A 62 -4.01 6.19 -7.04
N LYS A 63 -4.82 5.43 -6.29
CA LYS A 63 -4.33 4.66 -5.13
C LYS A 63 -3.91 3.25 -5.55
N LEU A 64 -2.60 3.03 -5.66
CA LEU A 64 -2.02 1.77 -6.13
C LEU A 64 -1.29 1.04 -4.99
N PHE A 65 -1.97 0.07 -4.36
CA PHE A 65 -1.49 -0.64 -3.17
C PHE A 65 -0.13 -1.33 -3.35
N SER A 66 0.06 -2.06 -4.43
CA SER A 66 1.26 -2.87 -4.68
C SER A 66 2.23 -2.20 -5.65
N LEU A 67 2.17 -0.88 -5.81
CA LEU A 67 3.04 -0.16 -6.76
C LEU A 67 4.52 -0.23 -6.35
N SER A 68 4.79 -0.35 -5.04
CA SER A 68 6.14 -0.38 -4.49
C SER A 68 7.03 -1.47 -5.06
N THR A 69 6.47 -2.56 -5.60
CA THR A 69 7.27 -3.65 -6.19
C THR A 69 7.85 -3.29 -7.55
N ASN A 70 7.39 -2.20 -8.16
CA ASN A 70 7.67 -1.87 -9.54
C ASN A 70 7.68 -0.36 -9.80
N LEU A 71 8.06 0.41 -8.78
CA LEU A 71 8.02 1.86 -8.82
C LEU A 71 8.97 2.48 -9.87
N PRO A 72 10.21 1.97 -10.09
CA PRO A 72 11.09 2.49 -11.14
C PRO A 72 10.45 2.43 -12.53
N ALA A 73 9.93 1.26 -12.93
CA ALA A 73 9.27 1.09 -14.23
C ALA A 73 8.02 1.95 -14.36
N PHE A 74 7.29 2.18 -13.25
CA PHE A 74 6.14 3.08 -13.26
C PHE A 74 6.56 4.53 -13.51
N MET A 75 7.60 5.01 -12.83
CA MET A 75 8.11 6.38 -13.00
C MET A 75 8.77 6.61 -14.35
N GLU A 76 9.29 5.56 -14.99
CA GLU A 76 9.75 5.58 -16.38
C GLU A 76 8.59 5.68 -17.37
N ARG A 77 7.53 4.86 -17.17
CA ARG A 77 6.33 4.90 -18.03
C ARG A 77 5.57 6.22 -17.91
N PHE A 78 5.51 6.78 -16.70
CA PHE A 78 4.81 8.01 -16.35
C PHE A 78 5.81 9.05 -15.81
N PRO A 79 6.59 9.72 -16.69
CA PRO A 79 7.65 10.64 -16.27
C PRO A 79 7.16 11.83 -15.44
N GLU A 80 5.93 12.28 -15.67
CA GLU A 80 5.32 13.38 -14.89
C GLU A 80 4.62 12.93 -13.60
N SER A 81 4.69 11.63 -13.26
CA SER A 81 4.03 11.13 -12.05
C SER A 81 4.66 11.67 -10.78
N LYS A 82 3.81 12.03 -9.82
CA LYS A 82 4.20 12.39 -8.45
C LYS A 82 3.66 11.33 -7.50
N ILE A 83 4.51 10.84 -6.60
CA ILE A 83 4.21 9.72 -5.73
C ILE A 83 4.06 10.23 -4.30
N ILE A 84 2.89 10.01 -3.70
CA ILE A 84 2.70 10.22 -2.26
C ILE A 84 2.81 8.84 -1.61
N TYR A 85 3.92 8.59 -0.91
CA TYR A 85 4.17 7.30 -0.27
C TYR A 85 3.88 7.38 1.22
N MET A 86 2.88 6.62 1.66
CA MET A 86 2.50 6.57 3.07
C MET A 86 3.36 5.56 3.84
N VAL A 87 4.06 6.03 4.86
CA VAL A 87 4.78 5.21 5.83
C VAL A 87 3.95 5.08 7.09
N ARG A 88 3.78 3.87 7.58
CA ARG A 88 3.14 3.57 8.87
C ARG A 88 3.98 2.54 9.61
N ASP A 89 3.93 2.58 10.93
CA ASP A 89 4.55 1.56 11.79
C ASP A 89 4.19 0.14 11.29
N PRO A 90 5.20 -0.70 10.94
CA PRO A 90 5.02 -2.10 10.60
C PRO A 90 4.13 -2.89 11.57
N LEU A 91 4.18 -2.59 12.87
CA LEU A 91 3.34 -3.21 13.89
C LEU A 91 1.85 -2.94 13.70
N ASN A 92 1.49 -1.85 13.02
CA ASN A 92 0.12 -1.51 12.73
C ASN A 92 -0.29 -1.94 11.31
N VAL A 93 0.59 -1.78 10.32
CA VAL A 93 0.22 -2.00 8.92
C VAL A 93 0.15 -3.48 8.53
N LEU A 94 1.06 -4.33 9.05
CA LEU A 94 1.08 -5.74 8.68
C LEU A 94 -0.14 -6.50 9.26
N PRO A 95 -0.49 -6.34 10.56
CA PRO A 95 -1.70 -6.96 11.10
C PRO A 95 -2.97 -6.38 10.49
N SER A 96 -2.99 -5.09 10.14
CA SER A 96 -4.09 -4.49 9.39
C SER A 96 -4.27 -5.13 8.02
N GLY A 97 -3.17 -5.39 7.29
CA GLY A 97 -3.21 -6.07 5.99
C GLY A 97 -3.74 -7.50 6.11
N LEU A 98 -3.23 -8.25 7.09
CA LEU A 98 -3.70 -9.61 7.38
C LEU A 98 -5.18 -9.63 7.76
N SER A 99 -5.61 -8.74 8.65
CA SER A 99 -7.00 -8.61 9.10
C SER A 99 -7.96 -8.27 7.95
N LEU A 100 -7.54 -7.38 7.04
CA LEU A 100 -8.35 -7.00 5.89
C LEU A 100 -8.65 -8.21 4.99
N VAL A 101 -7.62 -8.97 4.62
CA VAL A 101 -7.79 -10.08 3.68
C VAL A 101 -8.48 -11.27 4.35
N THR A 102 -8.04 -11.64 5.56
CA THR A 102 -8.68 -12.73 6.34
C THR A 102 -10.12 -12.39 6.71
N GLY A 103 -10.47 -11.13 6.99
CA GLY A 103 -11.84 -10.73 7.29
C GLY A 103 -12.80 -10.88 6.12
N VAL A 104 -12.33 -10.66 4.88
CA VAL A 104 -13.12 -10.92 3.67
C VAL A 104 -13.27 -12.42 3.44
N LEU A 105 -12.17 -13.18 3.58
CA LEU A 105 -12.19 -14.64 3.43
C LEU A 105 -13.07 -15.31 4.47
N ASP A 106 -13.06 -14.82 5.71
CA ASP A 106 -13.87 -15.36 6.79
C ASP A 106 -15.36 -15.17 6.53
N LYS A 107 -15.77 -13.95 6.17
CA LYS A 107 -17.17 -13.64 5.86
C LYS A 107 -17.75 -14.46 4.71
N ARG A 108 -16.91 -14.91 3.76
CA ARG A 108 -17.37 -15.64 2.56
C ARG A 108 -17.14 -17.15 2.63
N PHE A 109 -16.06 -17.58 3.28
CA PHE A 109 -15.58 -18.97 3.23
C PHE A 109 -15.29 -19.56 4.61
N GLY A 110 -15.49 -18.81 5.70
CA GLY A 110 -15.22 -19.28 7.05
C GLY A 110 -13.73 -19.58 7.26
N PHE A 111 -12.85 -18.68 6.86
CA PHE A 111 -11.39 -18.77 7.04
C PHE A 111 -10.98 -19.29 8.41
N TRP A 112 -11.59 -18.82 9.50
CA TRP A 112 -11.22 -19.25 10.85
C TRP A 112 -11.65 -20.69 11.18
N ASN A 113 -12.53 -21.30 10.37
CA ASN A 113 -12.95 -22.70 10.49
C ASN A 113 -11.99 -23.66 9.76
N LEU A 114 -11.01 -23.14 9.00
CA LEU A 114 -10.02 -23.97 8.31
C LEU A 114 -9.06 -24.64 9.32
N PRO A 115 -8.51 -25.83 8.98
CA PRO A 115 -7.47 -26.47 9.77
C PRO A 115 -6.32 -25.50 10.06
N GLU A 116 -5.82 -25.54 11.30
CA GLU A 116 -4.79 -24.61 11.78
C GLU A 116 -3.56 -24.60 10.86
N GLN A 117 -3.11 -25.77 10.40
CA GLN A 117 -1.99 -25.88 9.46
C GLN A 117 -2.20 -25.05 8.18
N LYS A 118 -3.40 -25.09 7.60
CA LYS A 118 -3.72 -24.32 6.38
C LYS A 118 -3.82 -22.82 6.68
N ARG A 119 -4.36 -22.44 7.84
CA ARG A 119 -4.38 -21.02 8.28
C ARG A 119 -2.95 -20.49 8.47
N ASN A 120 -2.09 -21.23 9.16
CA ASN A 120 -0.71 -20.83 9.43
C ASN A 120 0.12 -20.72 8.15
N GLN A 121 -0.05 -21.67 7.20
CA GLN A 121 0.56 -21.60 5.88
C GLN A 121 0.16 -20.30 5.14
N TYR A 122 -1.15 -20.05 5.07
CA TYR A 122 -1.69 -18.87 4.39
C TYR A 122 -1.20 -17.56 5.04
N ILE A 123 -1.31 -17.45 6.36
CA ILE A 123 -0.92 -16.24 7.11
C ILE A 123 0.58 -15.98 6.95
N GLY A 124 1.41 -17.03 7.06
CA GLY A 124 2.86 -16.92 6.91
C GLY A 124 3.25 -16.37 5.53
N ARG A 125 2.62 -16.86 4.46
CA ARG A 125 2.85 -16.40 3.09
C ARG A 125 2.37 -14.97 2.85
N LEU A 126 1.15 -14.65 3.27
CA LEU A 126 0.63 -13.29 3.13
C LEU A 126 1.47 -12.27 3.93
N TYR A 127 1.91 -12.64 5.14
CA TYR A 127 2.83 -11.83 5.94
C TYR A 127 4.14 -11.57 5.19
N ALA A 128 4.79 -12.62 4.68
CA ALA A 128 6.04 -12.49 3.93
C ALA A 128 5.87 -11.60 2.69
N ALA A 129 4.77 -11.77 1.96
CA ALA A 129 4.45 -10.96 0.80
C ALA A 129 4.23 -9.48 1.15
N LEU A 130 3.55 -9.17 2.26
CA LEU A 130 3.36 -7.79 2.73
C LEU A 130 4.70 -7.16 3.15
N VAL A 131 5.57 -7.91 3.83
CA VAL A 131 6.93 -7.46 4.17
C VAL A 131 7.74 -7.18 2.90
N GLU A 132 7.60 -8.01 1.87
CA GLU A 132 8.29 -7.83 0.59
C GLU A 132 7.86 -6.53 -0.12
N LEU A 133 6.59 -6.12 -0.01
CA LEU A 133 6.13 -4.82 -0.54
C LEU A 133 6.87 -3.64 0.10
N LEU A 134 7.15 -3.71 1.41
CA LEU A 134 7.91 -2.70 2.14
C LEU A 134 9.40 -2.75 1.75
N LYS A 135 9.96 -3.95 1.66
CA LYS A 135 11.36 -4.18 1.26
C LYS A 135 11.63 -3.61 -0.13
N ARG A 136 10.75 -3.84 -1.10
CA ARG A 136 10.92 -3.38 -2.49
C ARG A 136 10.99 -1.85 -2.60
N PHE A 137 10.08 -1.13 -1.94
CA PHE A 137 10.16 0.33 -1.91
C PHE A 137 11.46 0.81 -1.26
N HIS A 138 11.81 0.25 -0.11
CA HIS A 138 13.02 0.63 0.61
C HIS A 138 14.29 0.36 -0.22
N ASP A 139 14.37 -0.82 -0.85
CA ASP A 139 15.45 -1.23 -1.74
C ASP A 139 15.63 -0.21 -2.88
N ASP A 140 14.56 0.19 -3.55
CA ASP A 140 14.62 1.22 -4.60
C ASP A 140 14.99 2.61 -4.06
N TRP A 141 14.54 2.95 -2.85
CA TRP A 141 14.82 4.22 -2.18
C TRP A 141 16.30 4.37 -1.80
N VAL A 142 16.91 3.36 -1.20
CA VAL A 142 18.31 3.44 -0.72
C VAL A 142 19.33 3.28 -1.84
N ASN A 143 18.95 2.62 -2.94
CA ASN A 143 19.82 2.42 -4.11
C ASN A 143 19.57 3.43 -5.24
N GLU A 144 18.83 4.52 -4.97
CA GLU A 144 18.61 5.62 -5.93
C GLU A 144 17.99 5.18 -7.27
N ARG A 145 17.19 4.11 -7.26
CA ARG A 145 16.48 3.64 -8.46
C ARG A 145 15.18 4.40 -8.75
N ILE A 146 14.83 5.32 -7.85
CA ILE A 146 13.66 6.19 -7.96
C ILE A 146 14.08 7.64 -7.69
N GLU A 147 13.48 8.56 -8.45
CA GLU A 147 13.78 9.97 -8.33
C GLU A 147 13.06 10.57 -7.12
N LYS A 148 13.79 10.72 -6.00
CA LYS A 148 13.22 11.15 -4.72
C LYS A 148 12.52 12.51 -4.76
N SER A 149 12.91 13.41 -5.66
CA SER A 149 12.24 14.71 -5.90
C SER A 149 10.77 14.57 -6.32
N ARG A 150 10.39 13.43 -6.90
CA ARG A 150 9.03 13.07 -7.31
C ARG A 150 8.31 12.20 -6.28
N ILE A 151 8.83 12.11 -5.06
CA ILE A 151 8.25 11.33 -3.97
C ILE A 151 8.06 12.21 -2.73
N PHE A 152 6.83 12.25 -2.21
CA PHE A 152 6.49 12.88 -0.95
C PHE A 152 6.18 11.79 0.09
N ILE A 153 7.03 11.67 1.11
CA ILE A 153 6.86 10.72 2.20
C ILE A 153 5.85 11.28 3.20
N VAL A 154 4.79 10.53 3.49
CA VAL A 154 3.78 10.89 4.50
C VAL A 154 3.83 9.86 5.63
N ARG A 155 4.32 10.26 6.81
CA ARG A 155 4.20 9.41 8.00
C ARG A 155 2.76 9.46 8.53
N TYR A 156 2.19 8.30 8.83
CA TYR A 156 0.80 8.17 9.26
C TYR A 156 0.52 8.91 10.58
N ASP A 157 1.43 8.84 11.56
CA ASP A 157 1.33 9.57 12.82
C ASP A 157 1.27 11.09 12.59
N GLN A 158 2.10 11.62 11.67
CA GLN A 158 2.09 13.03 11.31
C GLN A 158 0.82 13.42 10.56
N MET A 159 0.33 12.58 9.67
CA MET A 159 -0.94 12.82 8.99
C MET A 159 -2.10 12.93 9.99
N MET A 160 -2.16 12.07 11.00
CA MET A 160 -3.24 12.09 11.99
C MET A 160 -3.20 13.30 12.93
N ASN A 161 -1.99 13.76 13.30
CA ASN A 161 -1.83 14.85 14.27
C ASN A 161 -1.69 16.24 13.62
N ASN A 162 -1.08 16.30 12.44
CA ASN A 162 -0.67 17.52 11.73
C ASN A 162 -1.23 17.55 10.30
N PHE A 163 -2.50 17.17 10.13
CA PHE A 163 -3.13 16.99 8.82
C PHE A 163 -3.06 18.24 7.92
N GLU A 164 -3.26 19.43 8.48
CA GLU A 164 -3.22 20.70 7.73
C GLU A 164 -1.84 20.94 7.10
N ASP A 165 -0.76 20.71 7.86
CA ASP A 165 0.61 20.88 7.39
C ASP A 165 0.98 19.85 6.33
N ILE A 166 0.55 18.59 6.51
CA ILE A 166 0.74 17.54 5.52
C ILE A 166 0.03 17.90 4.21
N MET A 167 -1.21 18.38 4.27
CA MET A 167 -1.95 18.79 3.07
C MET A 167 -1.31 20.00 2.40
N SER A 168 -0.85 21.00 3.16
CA SER A 168 -0.09 22.13 2.63
C SER A 168 1.19 21.67 1.90
N GLY A 169 1.93 20.73 2.50
CA GLY A 169 3.09 20.10 1.88
C GLY A 169 2.75 19.37 0.57
N ILE A 170 1.65 18.61 0.56
CA ILE A 170 1.15 17.92 -0.64
C ILE A 170 0.76 18.93 -1.74
N PHE A 171 0.08 20.02 -1.41
CA PHE A 171 -0.28 21.06 -2.39
C PHE A 171 0.97 21.69 -3.01
N LYS A 172 1.94 22.08 -2.18
CA LYS A 172 3.23 22.60 -2.65
C LYS A 172 4.00 21.59 -3.52
N PHE A 173 4.06 20.33 -3.08
CA PHE A 173 4.73 19.26 -3.80
C PHE A 173 4.08 18.97 -5.15
N THR A 174 2.75 18.96 -5.20
CA THR A 174 2.00 18.71 -6.44
C THR A 174 1.94 19.94 -7.34
N GLY A 175 2.12 21.15 -6.80
CA GLY A 175 1.88 22.41 -7.50
C GLY A 175 0.38 22.70 -7.69
N PHE A 176 -0.47 22.07 -6.88
CA PHE A 176 -1.91 22.24 -6.94
C PHE A 176 -2.35 23.41 -6.06
N GLU A 177 -3.05 24.37 -6.65
CA GLU A 177 -3.64 25.51 -5.94
C GLU A 177 -5.04 25.14 -5.42
N PRO A 178 -5.22 24.97 -4.10
CA PRO A 178 -6.51 24.56 -3.54
C PRO A 178 -7.52 25.72 -3.56
N SER A 179 -8.81 25.39 -3.76
CA SER A 179 -9.89 26.35 -3.55
C SER A 179 -10.10 26.65 -2.07
N ALA A 180 -10.78 27.75 -1.75
CA ALA A 180 -11.17 28.09 -0.39
C ALA A 180 -12.02 26.97 0.26
N ASP A 181 -12.92 26.36 -0.52
CA ASP A 181 -13.76 25.24 -0.06
C ASP A 181 -12.90 24.01 0.31
N LEU A 182 -11.89 23.68 -0.50
CA LEU A 182 -11.01 22.57 -0.20
C LEU A 182 -10.15 22.84 1.05
N ILE A 183 -9.70 24.08 1.24
CA ILE A 183 -8.98 24.48 2.46
C ILE A 183 -9.88 24.30 3.69
N ASP A 184 -11.16 24.67 3.60
CA ASP A 184 -12.13 24.50 4.68
C ASP A 184 -12.41 23.01 4.96
N ASP A 185 -12.53 22.17 3.92
CA ASP A 185 -12.67 20.72 4.06
C ASP A 185 -11.44 20.06 4.72
N VAL A 186 -10.24 20.57 4.41
CA VAL A 186 -8.99 20.14 5.07
C VAL A 186 -9.02 20.47 6.56
N LYS A 187 -9.44 21.68 6.94
CA LYS A 187 -9.55 22.09 8.36
C LYS A 187 -10.56 21.23 9.12
N LYS A 188 -11.76 21.03 8.55
CA LYS A 188 -12.78 20.14 9.14
C LYS A 188 -12.28 18.71 9.30
N THR A 189 -11.49 18.22 8.33
CA THR A 189 -10.91 16.88 8.41
C THR A 189 -9.83 16.80 9.48
N ALA A 190 -8.99 17.84 9.61
CA ALA A 190 -7.98 17.93 10.65
C ALA A 190 -8.60 17.93 12.06
N GLU A 191 -9.68 18.67 12.28
CA GLU A 191 -10.43 18.65 13.54
C GLU A 191 -10.95 17.26 13.89
N LYS A 192 -11.52 16.54 12.91
CA LYS A 192 -11.99 15.17 13.11
C LYS A 192 -10.84 14.19 13.40
N GLN A 193 -9.70 14.33 12.72
CA GLN A 193 -8.55 13.46 12.93
C GLN A 193 -7.91 13.66 14.30
N ARG A 194 -7.83 14.91 14.79
CA ARG A 194 -7.35 15.22 16.15
C ARG A 194 -8.21 14.56 17.24
N GLN A 195 -9.49 14.32 16.97
CA GLN A 195 -10.41 13.65 17.88
C GLN A 195 -10.46 12.13 17.68
N TYR A 196 -9.79 11.61 16.65
CA TYR A 196 -9.82 10.19 16.32
C TYR A 196 -8.77 9.43 17.14
N GLU A 197 -9.24 8.63 18.10
CA GLU A 197 -8.42 7.61 18.74
C GLU A 197 -8.67 6.26 18.07
N SER A 198 -7.59 5.64 17.57
CA SER A 198 -7.66 4.28 17.03
C SER A 198 -7.95 3.29 18.16
N THR A 199 -9.18 2.76 18.18
CA THR A 199 -9.58 1.69 19.12
C THR A 199 -9.03 0.31 18.76
N HIS A 200 -8.33 0.18 17.64
CA HIS A 200 -7.83 -1.10 17.16
C HIS A 200 -6.45 -1.41 17.70
N ALA A 201 -6.38 -2.16 18.81
CA ALA A 201 -5.23 -3.00 19.09
C ALA A 201 -5.36 -4.28 18.25
N TYR A 202 -4.45 -4.51 17.31
CA TYR A 202 -4.46 -5.74 16.53
C TYR A 202 -3.93 -6.89 17.38
N ASP A 203 -4.70 -7.97 17.44
CA ASP A 203 -4.29 -9.21 18.05
C ASP A 203 -3.24 -9.91 17.16
N LEU A 204 -1.96 -9.70 17.49
CA LEU A 204 -0.84 -10.34 16.80
C LEU A 204 -0.84 -11.86 16.98
N GLU A 205 -1.25 -12.33 18.16
CA GLU A 205 -1.26 -13.74 18.52
C GLU A 205 -2.24 -14.52 17.64
N LYS A 206 -3.38 -13.92 17.29
CA LYS A 206 -4.34 -14.47 16.32
C LYS A 206 -3.71 -14.83 14.97
N PHE A 207 -2.65 -14.12 14.58
CA PHE A 207 -1.91 -14.36 13.35
C PHE A 207 -0.61 -15.16 13.55
N GLY A 208 -0.35 -15.66 14.77
CA GLY A 208 0.92 -16.32 15.11
C GLY A 208 2.12 -15.37 14.97
N LEU A 209 1.90 -14.07 15.16
CA LEU A 209 2.93 -13.04 15.09
C LEU A 209 3.25 -12.50 16.49
N ASN A 210 4.44 -11.93 16.63
CA ASN A 210 4.81 -11.16 17.80
C ASN A 210 5.57 -9.90 17.37
N GLU A 211 5.61 -8.92 18.27
CA GLU A 211 6.23 -7.62 18.04
C GLU A 211 7.73 -7.74 17.68
N ALA A 212 8.47 -8.59 18.39
CA ALA A 212 9.91 -8.75 18.18
C ALA A 212 10.22 -9.21 16.74
N ARG A 213 9.44 -10.17 16.21
CA ARG A 213 9.57 -10.64 14.83
C ARG A 213 9.30 -9.52 13.83
N ILE A 214 8.20 -8.79 13.98
CA ILE A 214 7.84 -7.69 13.06
C ILE A 214 8.92 -6.60 13.07
N ARG A 215 9.39 -6.21 14.26
CA ARG A 215 10.47 -5.22 14.40
C ARG A 215 11.77 -5.67 13.74
N ALA A 216 12.13 -6.94 13.87
CA ALA A 216 13.31 -7.50 13.22
C ALA A 216 13.15 -7.52 11.68
N ASP A 217 12.06 -8.12 11.20
CA ASP A 217 11.77 -8.29 9.77
C ASP A 217 11.63 -6.96 9.03
N CYS A 218 11.14 -5.91 9.71
CA CYS A 218 10.94 -4.57 9.16
C CYS A 218 11.88 -3.50 9.73
N SER A 219 13.00 -3.89 10.34
CA SER A 219 13.98 -2.97 10.94
C SER A 219 14.46 -1.87 9.99
N PHE A 220 14.51 -2.17 8.69
CA PHE A 220 14.85 -1.21 7.63
C PHE A 220 13.83 -0.08 7.49
N VAL A 221 12.54 -0.32 7.74
CA VAL A 221 11.51 0.73 7.68
C VAL A 221 11.70 1.71 8.83
N TYR A 222 11.95 1.17 10.04
CA TYR A 222 12.14 2.00 11.24
C TYR A 222 13.34 2.93 11.08
N LYS A 223 14.50 2.37 10.77
CA LYS A 223 15.75 3.13 10.57
C LYS A 223 15.65 4.18 9.48
N THR A 224 14.96 3.88 8.39
CA THR A 224 14.93 4.76 7.21
C THR A 224 13.82 5.81 7.26
N PHE A 225 12.71 5.57 7.96
CA PHE A 225 11.53 6.44 7.86
C PHE A 225 10.84 6.81 9.18
N LEU A 226 11.10 6.11 10.29
CA LEU A 226 10.34 6.30 11.53
C LEU A 226 11.19 6.75 12.73
N ASP A 227 12.45 6.31 12.81
CA ASP A 227 13.37 6.62 13.91
C ASP A 227 14.17 7.92 13.67
N GLN A 228 13.83 8.67 12.61
CA GLN A 228 14.43 9.95 12.26
C GLN A 228 13.85 11.11 13.07
#